data_AF-A0A2P8WLI5-F1
#
_entry.id   AF-A0A2P8WLI5-F1
#
_cell.length_a   1.000
_cell.length_b   1.000
_cell.length_c   1.000
_cell.angle_alpha   90.00
_cell.angle_beta   90.00
_cell.angle_gamma   90.00
#
_symmetry.space_group_name_H-M   'P 1'
#
loop_
_entity.id
_entity.type
_entity.pdbx_description
1 polymer ?
#
loop_
_entity_poly.entity_id
_entity_poly.type
_entity_poly.pdbx_seq_one_letter_code
_entity_poly.pdbx_strand_id
1 'polypeptide(L)' 'MTLQELIHEAQRLSWQEQLHLATRLLQWAEAKMQTQDDVQPPQQRQPDLHPGAFLVSDDFDEPLPDSFWLGEG' A
#
# COMPACT_ATOMS: atom_id res chain seq x y z
N MET A 1 -9.04 -9.08 -26.99
CA MET A 1 -10.10 -8.48 -26.17
C MET A 1 -9.80 -7.02 -25.95
N THR A 2 -10.48 -6.16 -26.71
CA THR A 2 -10.47 -4.71 -26.52
C THR A 2 -11.58 -4.32 -25.52
N LEU A 3 -11.48 -3.12 -24.96
CA LEU A 3 -12.55 -2.58 -24.10
C LEU A 3 -13.90 -2.51 -24.84
N GLN A 4 -13.87 -2.25 -26.15
CA GLN A 4 -15.06 -2.17 -26.99
C GLN A 4 -15.77 -3.53 -27.10
N GLU A 5 -15.01 -4.61 -27.27
CA GLU A 5 -15.54 -5.97 -27.28
C GLU A 5 -16.17 -6.35 -25.93
N LEU A 6 -15.53 -5.98 -24.82
CA LEU A 6 -16.07 -6.22 -23.47
C LEU A 6 -17.37 -5.45 -23.20
N ILE A 7 -17.45 -4.19 -23.64
CA ILE A 7 -18.67 -3.38 -23.52
C ILE A 7 -19.79 -4.00 -24.37
N HIS A 8 -19.47 -4.45 -25.57
CA HIS A 8 -20.43 -5.09 -26.46
C HIS A 8 -20.98 -6.39 -25.86
N GLU A 9 -20.12 -7.22 -25.26
CA GLU A 9 -20.54 -8.45 -24.59
C GLU A 9 -21.37 -8.17 -23.32
N ALA A 10 -21.02 -7.13 -22.55
CA ALA A 10 -21.83 -6.71 -21.41
C ALA A 10 -23.25 -6.26 -21.81
N GLN A 11 -23.41 -5.67 -23.00
CA GLN A 11 -24.72 -5.26 -23.54
C GLN A 11 -25.58 -6.44 -24.00
N ARG A 12 -24.99 -7.61 -24.27
CA ARG A 12 -25.71 -8.83 -24.69
C ARG A 12 -26.33 -9.59 -23.52
N LEU A 13 -25.91 -9.28 -22.30
CA LEU A 13 -26.44 -9.87 -21.06
C LEU A 13 -27.89 -9.45 -20.82
N SER A 14 -28.62 -10.27 -20.07
CA SER A 14 -29.96 -9.92 -19.60
C SER A 14 -29.93 -8.74 -18.64
N TRP A 15 -31.06 -8.08 -18.45
CA TRP A 15 -31.18 -6.91 -17.56
C TRP A 15 -30.80 -7.21 -16.10
N GLN A 16 -31.06 -8.42 -15.59
CA GLN A 16 -30.65 -8.83 -14.24
C GLN A 16 -29.13 -8.99 -14.12
N GLU A 17 -28.49 -9.57 -15.14
CA GLU A 17 -27.04 -9.74 -15.19
C GLU A 17 -26.33 -8.39 -15.35
N GLN A 18 -26.90 -7.48 -16.16
CA GLN A 18 -26.42 -6.12 -16.32
C GLN A 18 -26.46 -5.36 -14.99
N LEU A 19 -27.58 -5.45 -14.25
CA LEU A 19 -27.70 -4.83 -12.93
C LEU A 19 -26.69 -5.42 -11.95
N HIS A 20 -26.56 -6.74 -11.90
CA HIS A 20 -25.62 -7.41 -11.02
C HIS A 20 -24.16 -7.02 -11.34
N LEU A 21 -23.82 -6.93 -12.62
CA LEU A 21 -22.50 -6.46 -13.07
C LEU A 21 -22.26 -5.00 -12.68
N ALA A 22 -23.23 -4.12 -12.88
CA ALA A 22 -23.13 -2.71 -12.52
C ALA A 22 -22.92 -2.53 -11.01
N THR A 23 -23.66 -3.26 -10.17
CA THR A 23 -23.47 -3.25 -8.72
C THR A 23 -22.07 -3.73 -8.32
N ARG A 24 -21.58 -4.81 -8.95
CA ARG A 24 -20.24 -5.33 -8.68
C ARG A 24 -19.14 -4.35 -9.10
N LEU A 25 -19.32 -3.65 -10.22
CA LEU A 25 -18.38 -2.63 -10.68
C LEU A 25 -18.35 -1.42 -9.73
N LEU A 26 -19.50 -1.01 -9.20
CA LEU A 26 -19.59 0.06 -8.20
C LEU A 26 -18.82 -0.30 -6.92
N GLN A 27 -19.04 -1.50 -6.37
CA GLN A 27 -18.32 -2.00 -5.19
C GLN A 27 -16.81 -2.07 -5.42
N TRP A 28 -16.39 -2.51 -6.61
CA TRP A 28 -14.98 -2.54 -6.96
C TRP A 28 -14.37 -1.13 -7.03
N ALA A 29 -15.11 -0.15 -7.57
CA ALA A 29 -14.66 1.23 -7.63
C ALA A 29 -14.51 1.84 -6.23
N GLU A 30 -15.48 1.62 -5.34
CA GLU A 30 -15.43 2.06 -3.94
C GLU A 30 -14.21 1.47 -3.21
N ALA A 31 -13.96 0.17 -3.37
CA ALA A 31 -12.81 -0.51 -2.77
C ALA A 31 -11.47 0.05 -3.30
N LYS A 32 -11.40 0.38 -4.60
CA LYS A 32 -10.20 0.97 -5.20
C LYS A 32 -9.95 2.40 -4.74
N MET A 33 -11.01 3.19 -4.54
CA MET A 33 -10.91 4.56 -4.02
C MET A 33 -10.43 4.59 -2.56
N GLN A 34 -10.92 3.67 -1.71
CA GLN A 34 -10.47 3.56 -0.31
C GLN A 34 -8.99 3.20 -0.16
N THR A 35 -8.40 2.51 -1.14
CA THR A 35 -6.96 2.15 -1.10
C THR A 35 -6.07 3.32 -1.51
N GLN A 36 -6.63 4.39 -2.08
CA GLN A 36 -5.87 5.50 -2.64
C GLN A 36 -5.57 6.62 -1.62
N ASP A 37 -6.32 6.67 -0.52
CA ASP A 37 -6.11 7.63 0.58
C ASP A 37 -4.93 7.24 1.52
N ASP A 38 -4.44 6.00 1.48
CA ASP A 38 -3.29 5.54 2.27
C ASP A 38 -1.94 5.68 1.54
N VAL A 39 -1.94 6.29 0.35
CA VAL A 39 -0.68 6.70 -0.29
C VAL A 39 -0.35 8.10 0.20
N GLN A 40 0.09 8.21 1.45
CA GLN A 40 0.95 9.33 1.80
C GLN A 40 2.06 9.35 0.74
N PRO A 41 2.32 10.49 0.06
CA PRO A 41 3.44 10.56 -0.87
C PRO A 41 4.65 10.04 -0.09
N PRO A 42 5.47 9.13 -0.66
CA PRO A 42 6.62 8.59 0.06
C PRO A 42 7.38 9.80 0.57
N GLN A 43 7.40 9.97 1.90
CA GLN A 43 8.03 11.13 2.50
C GLN A 43 9.46 11.16 1.95
N GLN A 44 9.77 12.20 1.17
CA GLN A 44 11.11 12.35 0.65
C GLN A 44 12.02 12.43 1.87
N ARG A 45 12.96 11.47 1.97
CA ARG A 45 13.96 11.50 3.04
C ARG A 45 14.68 12.82 2.94
N GLN A 46 14.55 13.67 3.95
CA GLN A 46 15.28 14.91 4.03
C GLN A 46 16.67 14.59 4.59
N PRO A 47 17.75 14.71 3.79
CA PRO A 47 19.09 14.63 4.34
C PRO A 47 19.28 15.76 5.36
N ASP A 48 20.05 15.51 6.41
CA ASP A 48 20.39 16.51 7.43
C ASP A 48 19.18 17.11 8.17
N LEU A 49 18.11 16.32 8.40
CA LEU A 49 16.94 16.78 9.15
C LEU A 49 17.27 17.14 10.62
N HIS A 50 18.29 16.49 11.19
CA HIS A 50 18.71 16.65 12.58
C HIS A 50 20.26 16.72 12.70
N PRO A 51 20.88 17.82 12.26
CA PRO A 51 22.31 17.99 12.35
C PRO A 51 22.76 17.97 13.81
N GLY A 52 23.77 17.16 14.13
CA GLY A 52 24.34 17.05 15.49
C GLY A 52 23.49 16.30 16.52
N ALA A 53 22.34 15.75 16.13
CA ALA A 53 21.50 14.94 17.04
C ALA A 53 22.01 13.50 17.21
N PHE A 54 22.88 13.04 16.30
CA PHE A 54 23.50 11.72 16.38
C PHE A 54 24.74 11.80 17.28
N LEU A 55 24.61 11.27 18.50
CA LEU A 55 25.73 10.97 19.38
C LEU A 55 25.97 9.46 19.29
N VAL A 56 27.04 9.08 18.60
CA VAL A 56 27.49 7.70 18.56
C VAL A 56 28.25 7.44 19.86
N SER A 57 27.86 6.40 20.59
CA SER A 57 28.55 5.97 21.80
C SER A 57 29.90 5.34 21.45
N ASP A 58 30.88 5.43 22.35
CA ASP A 58 32.23 4.88 22.13
C ASP A 58 32.23 3.34 21.99
N ASP A 59 31.18 2.67 22.46
CA ASP A 59 30.96 1.22 22.39
C ASP A 59 30.13 0.77 21.18
N PHE A 60 29.81 1.65 20.23
CA PHE A 60 28.97 1.31 19.07
C PHE A 60 29.55 0.16 18.22
N ASP A 61 30.87 0.08 18.12
CA ASP A 61 31.57 -0.97 17.38
C ASP A 61 31.77 -2.27 18.20
N GLU A 62 31.38 -2.29 19.48
CA GLU A 62 31.49 -3.48 20.31
C GLU A 62 30.42 -4.52 19.93
N PRO A 63 30.75 -5.83 20.02
CA PRO A 63 29.77 -6.88 19.73
C PRO A 63 28.62 -6.84 20.75
N LEU A 64 27.38 -6.86 20.26
CA LEU A 64 26.19 -6.93 21.11
C LEU A 64 26.16 -8.25 21.91
N PRO A 65 25.72 -8.22 23.17
CA PRO A 65 25.66 -9.41 24.02
C PRO A 65 24.64 -10.43 23.49
N ASP A 66 24.84 -11.72 23.81
CA ASP A 66 23.95 -12.80 23.37
C ASP A 66 22.48 -12.57 23.79
N SER A 67 22.24 -11.96 24.95
CA SER A 67 20.89 -11.63 25.43
C SER A 67 20.12 -10.69 24.48
N PHE A 68 20.81 -9.77 23.79
CA PHE A 68 20.21 -8.89 22.79
C PHE A 68 19.66 -9.70 21.61
N TRP A 69 20.40 -10.72 21.17
CA TRP A 69 19.99 -11.59 20.06
C TRP A 69 18.92 -12.61 20.47
N LEU A 70 18.98 -13.09 21.70
CA LEU A 70 18.08 -14.11 22.23
C LEU A 70 16.76 -13.53 22.79
N GLY A 71 16.67 -12.21 22.97
CA GLY A 71 15.48 -11.54 23.47
C GLY A 71 15.21 -11.80 24.96
N GLU A 72 16.26 -12.07 25.73
CA GLU A 72 16.18 -12.29 27.17
C GLU A 72 16.28 -10.93 27.89
N GLY A 73 15.21 -10.53 28.58
CA GLY A 73 15.09 -9.28 29.33
C GLY A 73 14.78 -9.47 30.80
#